data_AF-A0A293LU84-F1
#
_entry.id   AF-A0A293LU84-F1
#
_cell.length_a   1.000
_cell.length_b   1.000
_cell.length_c   1.000
_cell.angle_alpha   90.00
_cell.angle_beta   90.00
_cell.angle_gamma   90.00
#
_symmetry.space_group_name_H-M   'P 1'
#
loop_
_entity.id
_entity.type
_entity.pdbx_description
1 polymer ?
#
loop_
_entity_poly.entity_id
_entity_poly.type
_entity_poly.pdbx_seq_one_letter_code
_entity_poly.pdbx_strand_id
1 'polypeptide(L)'
;MFPLLLESQGEDRRKPLAVSLGVTREVLFPVINRPLIDYTLEYLSNEGIMIRDLDCKGLIRSNFVLLDGGVVSTIPLQPILEEHRKTVAKDKGALMTLVYRKAAPKHKTRCKDDECTIAISPESGKLLYHQRMASVKKCDFPLEIFQQHAKVSIHHDLLNTHIAICSPHVPPIFSDNFDYQTREDFVKGILEHEEVMGNSIYVHIGDEESYLYNRHNVYRPASGLRLSRTCTIKQNVVIGCGTEIGDGTLVKDSVIGRNCSIGSNVRLTGVYMWDNVTVSDNCVLNMCLLMEHVVIKPGVTVREGCILGSRVVVGPSVTLKERTLLQSSPMQDE
;
A
#
# COMPACT_ATOMS: atom_id res chain seq x y z
N MET A 1 10.10 17.51 4.21
CA MET A 1 10.01 17.84 2.77
C MET A 1 9.26 16.67 2.14
N PHE A 2 7.95 16.86 2.02
CA PHE A 2 6.94 15.81 1.90
C PHE A 2 6.84 15.29 0.45
N PRO A 3 6.56 13.99 0.24
CA PRO A 3 6.05 13.53 -1.05
C PRO A 3 4.70 14.21 -1.30
N LEU A 4 4.56 14.90 -2.43
CA LEU A 4 3.30 15.48 -2.86
C LEU A 4 2.27 14.36 -3.04
N LEU A 5 1.24 14.40 -2.19
CA LEU A 5 0.00 13.67 -2.35
C LEU A 5 -1.03 14.67 -2.89
N LEU A 6 -1.57 14.40 -4.08
CA LEU A 6 -2.63 15.20 -4.69
C LEU A 6 -3.95 14.87 -4.00
N GLU A 7 -4.31 15.68 -3.01
CA GLU A 7 -5.70 15.80 -2.56
C GLU A 7 -6.08 17.28 -2.53
N SER A 8 -7.13 17.62 -3.29
CA SER A 8 -7.76 18.93 -3.27
C SER A 8 -8.65 19.02 -2.03
N GLN A 9 -8.43 20.06 -1.23
CA GLN A 9 -9.06 20.33 0.07
C GLN A 9 -10.60 20.41 -0.02
N GLY A 10 -11.26 19.75 0.93
CA GLY A 10 -12.65 19.96 1.29
C GLY A 10 -12.83 19.79 2.80
N GLU A 11 -12.51 20.84 3.56
CA GLU A 11 -12.79 20.91 5.00
C GLU A 11 -14.29 21.13 5.23
N ASP A 12 -14.94 20.21 5.94
CA ASP A 12 -15.74 20.50 7.15
C ASP A 12 -16.53 19.25 7.58
N ARG A 13 -16.04 18.54 8.62
CA ARG A 13 -16.80 17.80 9.66
C ARG A 13 -16.00 16.82 10.54
N ARG A 14 -14.66 16.75 10.46
CA ARG A 14 -13.87 15.78 11.27
C ARG A 14 -12.59 16.39 11.85
N LYS A 15 -12.74 17.34 12.79
CA LYS A 15 -11.61 18.11 13.35
C LYS A 15 -10.78 17.52 14.51
N PRO A 16 -11.11 16.40 15.21
CA PRO A 16 -10.27 16.02 16.36
C PRO A 16 -9.19 14.94 16.12
N LEU A 17 -9.04 14.34 14.93
CA LEU A 17 -8.11 13.21 14.71
C LEU A 17 -6.72 13.61 14.18
N ALA A 18 -6.53 14.86 13.72
CA ALA A 18 -5.32 15.28 13.01
C ALA A 18 -4.14 15.71 13.92
N VAL A 19 -4.33 15.80 15.24
CA VAL A 19 -3.37 16.53 16.11
C VAL A 19 -2.25 15.64 16.71
N SER A 20 -2.38 14.30 16.72
CA SER A 20 -1.40 13.44 17.43
C SER A 20 -0.25 12.86 16.57
N LEU A 21 -0.34 12.96 15.25
CA LEU A 21 0.74 12.60 14.33
C LEU A 21 1.27 13.92 13.78
N GLY A 22 2.47 14.34 14.17
CA GLY A 22 3.19 15.49 13.62
C GLY A 22 3.58 15.32 12.13
N VAL A 23 2.67 14.78 11.33
CA VAL A 23 2.75 14.52 9.90
C VAL A 23 1.56 15.26 9.31
N THR A 24 1.83 16.34 8.58
CA THR A 24 0.81 17.05 7.83
C THR A 24 0.13 16.10 6.83
N ARG A 25 -1.21 16.06 6.93
CA ARG A 25 -2.21 15.64 5.92
C ARG A 25 -2.51 14.13 5.75
N GLU A 26 -3.68 13.77 6.29
CA GLU A 26 -4.77 12.93 5.76
C GLU A 26 -4.50 11.85 4.70
N VAL A 27 -3.52 10.95 4.87
CA VAL A 27 -3.47 9.78 3.97
C VAL A 27 -3.03 8.55 4.74
N LEU A 28 -3.95 7.98 5.53
CA LEU A 28 -3.87 6.60 6.06
C LEU A 28 -5.17 6.27 6.83
N PHE A 29 -6.26 6.05 6.10
CA PHE A 29 -7.36 5.23 6.62
C PHE A 29 -7.60 4.08 5.66
N PRO A 30 -7.45 2.81 6.09
CA PRO A 30 -7.79 1.67 5.24
C PRO A 30 -9.30 1.65 5.00
N VAL A 31 -9.62 1.80 3.73
CA VAL A 31 -10.94 1.88 3.12
C VAL A 31 -11.70 0.57 3.29
N ILE A 32 -12.68 0.55 4.21
CA ILE A 32 -13.89 -0.28 4.07
C ILE A 32 -15.09 0.56 4.51
N ASN A 33 -16.01 0.80 3.56
CA ASN A 33 -17.32 1.46 3.67
C ASN A 33 -17.40 3.00 3.71
N ARG A 34 -17.15 3.67 2.57
CA ARG A 34 -18.08 4.58 1.83
C ARG A 34 -17.36 5.38 0.72
N PRO A 35 -18.08 5.92 -0.29
CA PRO A 35 -17.51 6.25 -1.60
C PRO A 35 -16.79 7.59 -1.57
N LEU A 36 -15.50 7.58 -1.89
CA LEU A 36 -14.66 8.76 -2.14
C LEU A 36 -14.36 8.94 -3.63
N ILE A 37 -14.87 8.05 -4.49
CA ILE A 37 -14.32 7.81 -5.84
C ILE A 37 -15.16 8.44 -6.96
N ASP A 38 -16.42 8.85 -6.71
CA ASP A 38 -17.32 9.27 -7.80
C ASP A 38 -16.99 10.64 -8.40
N TYR A 39 -16.21 11.49 -7.72
CA TYR A 39 -15.87 12.84 -8.22
C TYR A 39 -14.55 12.95 -8.99
N THR A 40 -13.69 11.93 -8.92
CA THR A 40 -12.36 11.92 -9.57
C THR A 40 -12.33 11.16 -10.89
N LEU A 41 -13.32 10.33 -11.19
CA LEU A 41 -13.27 9.37 -12.29
C LEU A 41 -13.32 9.97 -13.71
N GLU A 42 -13.79 11.21 -13.90
CA GLU A 42 -13.76 11.86 -15.23
C GLU A 42 -12.47 12.65 -15.51
N TYR A 43 -11.67 12.97 -14.49
CA TYR A 43 -10.40 13.71 -14.63
C TYR A 43 -9.15 12.81 -14.60
N LEU A 44 -9.33 11.52 -14.26
CA LEU A 44 -8.26 10.52 -14.12
C LEU A 44 -7.96 9.75 -15.42
N SER A 45 -8.64 10.03 -16.53
CA SER A 45 -8.53 9.25 -17.75
C SER A 45 -7.21 9.44 -18.51
N ASN A 46 -6.45 10.50 -18.20
CA ASN A 46 -5.24 10.86 -18.93
C ASN A 46 -4.15 11.42 -18.00
N GLU A 47 -3.31 10.53 -17.48
CA GLU A 47 -2.19 10.85 -16.56
C GLU A 47 -1.23 11.89 -17.16
N GLY A 48 -1.00 11.82 -18.48
CA GLY A 48 -0.13 12.77 -19.19
C GLY A 48 -0.62 14.22 -19.10
N ILE A 49 -1.93 14.47 -19.09
CA ILE A 49 -2.48 15.83 -18.97
C ILE A 49 -2.24 16.38 -17.55
N MET A 50 -2.46 15.56 -16.53
CA MET A 50 -2.21 15.91 -15.13
C MET A 50 -0.74 16.27 -14.89
N ILE A 51 0.19 15.43 -15.36
CA ILE A 51 1.63 15.64 -15.15
C ILE A 51 2.10 16.93 -15.83
N ARG A 52 1.61 17.23 -17.04
CA ARG A 52 1.90 18.48 -17.76
C ARG A 52 1.40 19.72 -17.02
N ASP A 53 0.17 19.67 -16.51
CA ASP A 53 -0.38 20.78 -15.74
C ASP A 53 0.40 21.03 -14.43
N LEU A 54 0.91 19.96 -13.79
CA LEU A 54 1.77 20.06 -12.62
C LEU A 54 3.13 20.70 -12.92
N ASP A 55 3.71 20.38 -14.09
CA ASP A 55 4.96 20.95 -14.56
C ASP A 55 4.80 22.45 -14.86
N CYS A 56 3.74 22.84 -15.58
CA CYS A 56 3.36 24.23 -15.84
C CYS A 56 3.22 25.04 -14.53
N LYS A 57 2.75 24.41 -13.46
CA LYS A 57 2.60 25.04 -12.13
C LYS A 57 3.88 25.03 -11.29
N GLY A 58 4.93 24.30 -11.71
CA GLY A 58 6.22 24.26 -11.03
C GLY A 58 6.17 23.71 -9.60
N LEU A 59 5.20 22.85 -9.31
CA LEU A 59 4.92 22.35 -7.95
C LEU A 59 5.91 21.26 -7.52
N ILE A 60 6.46 20.50 -8.47
CA ILE A 60 7.32 19.35 -8.21
C ILE A 60 8.79 19.81 -8.26
N ARG A 61 9.47 19.78 -7.11
CA ARG A 61 10.90 20.14 -6.99
C ARG A 61 11.77 19.01 -6.43
N SER A 62 11.15 17.93 -5.99
CA SER A 62 11.80 16.78 -5.38
C SER A 62 11.19 15.49 -5.92
N ASN A 63 11.79 14.35 -5.58
CA ASN A 63 11.22 13.04 -5.88
C ASN A 63 9.79 12.95 -5.34
N PHE A 64 8.90 12.40 -6.15
CA PHE A 64 7.47 12.28 -5.86
C PHE A 64 6.99 10.85 -6.12
N VAL A 65 5.85 10.50 -5.56
CA VAL A 65 5.21 9.19 -5.78
C VAL A 65 4.03 9.41 -6.72
N LEU A 66 4.01 8.69 -7.83
CA LEU A 66 2.91 8.62 -8.77
C LEU A 66 2.07 7.38 -8.45
N LEU A 67 0.77 7.60 -8.26
CA LEU A 67 -0.22 6.57 -7.94
C LEU A 67 -1.37 6.68 -8.93
N ASP A 68 -1.72 5.57 -9.58
CA ASP A 68 -2.91 5.54 -10.43
C ASP A 68 -4.18 5.50 -9.53
N GLY A 69 -5.32 5.94 -10.07
CA GLY A 69 -6.58 6.01 -9.31
C GLY A 69 -7.08 4.63 -8.85
N GLY A 70 -7.45 4.49 -7.58
CA GLY A 70 -8.04 3.26 -7.03
C GLY A 70 -7.04 2.21 -6.53
N VAL A 71 -5.75 2.55 -6.43
CA VAL A 71 -4.73 1.66 -5.88
C VAL A 71 -4.89 1.50 -4.36
N VAL A 72 -5.00 0.24 -3.92
CA VAL A 72 -4.96 -0.13 -2.51
C VAL A 72 -3.71 -0.96 -2.27
N SER A 73 -2.75 -0.42 -1.55
CA SER A 73 -1.49 -1.08 -1.25
C SER A 73 -1.10 -0.88 0.20
N THR A 74 -0.51 -1.92 0.79
CA THR A 74 0.04 -1.91 2.15
C THR A 74 1.58 -1.91 2.13
N ILE A 75 2.19 -1.70 0.96
CA ILE A 75 3.64 -1.74 0.77
C ILE A 75 4.28 -0.52 1.46
N PRO A 76 5.31 -0.69 2.30
CA PRO A 76 6.02 0.43 2.90
C PRO A 76 6.81 1.20 1.83
N LEU A 77 6.44 2.45 1.55
CA LEU A 77 7.07 3.27 0.50
C LEU A 77 8.42 3.87 0.91
N GLN A 78 8.65 4.07 2.21
CA GLN A 78 9.89 4.67 2.73
C GLN A 78 11.18 3.93 2.29
N PRO A 79 11.31 2.60 2.45
CA PRO A 79 12.51 1.89 2.00
C PRO A 79 12.72 1.99 0.49
N ILE A 80 11.63 1.97 -0.30
CA ILE A 80 11.67 2.07 -1.76
C ILE A 80 12.15 3.48 -2.19
N LEU A 81 11.71 4.52 -1.48
CA LEU A 81 12.15 5.90 -1.73
C LEU A 81 13.65 6.09 -1.42
N GLU A 82 14.14 5.49 -0.35
CA GLU A 82 15.57 5.51 0.01
C GLU A 82 16.43 4.77 -1.02
N GLU A 83 15.96 3.63 -1.52
CA GLU A 83 16.60 2.89 -2.60
C GLU A 83 16.64 3.73 -3.89
N HIS A 84 15.50 4.30 -4.31
CA HIS A 84 15.43 5.18 -5.47
C HIS A 84 16.41 6.36 -5.35
N ARG A 85 16.52 6.98 -4.18
CA ARG A 85 17.47 8.08 -3.95
C ARG A 85 18.92 7.63 -4.13
N LYS A 86 19.28 6.41 -3.71
CA LYS A 86 20.61 5.84 -3.94
C LYS A 86 20.85 5.56 -5.43
N THR A 87 19.82 5.10 -6.13
CA THR A 87 19.89 4.86 -7.58
C THR A 87 20.09 6.17 -8.34
N VAL A 88 19.31 7.22 -8.05
CA VAL A 88 19.48 8.56 -8.65
C VAL A 88 20.86 9.17 -8.35
N ALA A 89 21.44 8.87 -7.18
CA ALA A 89 22.78 9.32 -6.84
C ALA A 89 23.89 8.60 -7.65
N LYS A 90 23.67 7.34 -8.03
CA LYS A 90 24.60 6.55 -8.87
C LYS A 90 24.42 6.85 -10.36
N ASP A 91 23.17 6.95 -10.78
CA ASP A 91 22.74 7.17 -12.15
C ASP A 91 21.89 8.43 -12.22
N LYS A 92 22.47 9.50 -12.74
CA LYS A 92 21.76 10.79 -12.90
C LYS A 92 20.63 10.72 -13.93
N GLY A 93 20.61 9.69 -14.78
CA GLY A 93 19.54 9.43 -15.75
C GLY A 93 18.38 8.62 -15.18
N ALA A 94 18.40 8.25 -13.89
CA ALA A 94 17.30 7.48 -13.29
C ALA A 94 16.02 8.32 -13.16
N LEU A 95 15.03 8.02 -13.99
CA LEU A 95 13.77 8.76 -14.05
C LEU A 95 12.74 8.24 -13.06
N MET A 96 12.53 6.93 -13.03
CA MET A 96 11.49 6.32 -12.20
C MET A 96 11.86 4.92 -11.73
N THR A 97 11.28 4.53 -10.61
CA THR A 97 11.31 3.17 -10.06
C THR A 97 9.89 2.65 -9.99
N LEU A 98 9.59 1.64 -10.81
CA LEU A 98 8.29 0.96 -10.84
C LEU A 98 8.23 -0.08 -9.73
N VAL A 99 7.13 -0.10 -8.96
CA VAL A 99 6.93 -1.07 -7.89
C VAL A 99 6.06 -2.22 -8.41
N TYR A 100 6.64 -3.41 -8.45
CA TYR A 100 5.91 -4.63 -8.77
C TYR A 100 5.80 -5.53 -7.54
N ARG A 101 4.74 -6.33 -7.49
CA ARG A 101 4.56 -7.35 -6.45
C ARG A 101 4.67 -8.73 -7.07
N LYS A 102 5.38 -9.65 -6.44
CA LYS A 102 5.34 -11.06 -6.85
C LYS A 102 3.92 -11.62 -6.68
N ALA A 103 3.39 -12.22 -7.74
CA ALA A 103 2.11 -12.92 -7.75
C ALA A 103 2.12 -13.97 -8.86
N ALA A 104 1.78 -15.22 -8.51
CA ALA A 104 1.72 -16.29 -9.49
C ALA A 104 0.76 -15.94 -10.66
N PRO A 105 1.08 -16.31 -11.92
CA PRO A 105 0.26 -15.95 -13.09
C PRO A 105 -1.22 -16.38 -13.02
N LYS A 106 -1.56 -17.39 -12.20
CA LYS A 106 -2.94 -17.88 -12.00
C LYS A 106 -3.61 -17.30 -10.75
N HIS A 107 -3.04 -16.30 -10.11
CA HIS A 107 -3.57 -15.74 -8.87
C HIS A 107 -4.86 -14.94 -9.12
N LYS A 108 -5.87 -15.10 -8.26
CA LYS A 108 -7.19 -14.46 -8.40
C LYS A 108 -7.19 -12.93 -8.33
N THR A 109 -6.11 -12.34 -7.79
CA THR A 109 -5.96 -10.87 -7.75
C THR A 109 -5.43 -10.29 -9.05
N ARG A 110 -5.06 -11.13 -10.03
CA ARG A 110 -4.53 -10.67 -11.30
C ARG A 110 -5.66 -10.61 -12.33
N CYS A 111 -5.84 -9.45 -12.95
CA CYS A 111 -6.75 -9.27 -14.06
C CYS A 111 -6.04 -9.66 -15.36
N LYS A 112 -6.75 -10.31 -16.29
CA LYS A 112 -6.21 -10.68 -17.61
C LYS A 112 -5.79 -9.46 -18.44
N ASP A 113 -6.45 -8.33 -18.22
CA ASP A 113 -6.15 -7.09 -18.91
C ASP A 113 -4.94 -6.37 -18.32
N ASP A 114 -4.48 -6.72 -17.12
CA ASP A 114 -3.34 -6.07 -16.44
C ASP A 114 -2.09 -6.96 -16.37
N GLU A 115 -2.12 -8.05 -17.12
CA GLU A 115 -0.97 -8.94 -17.23
C GLU A 115 0.15 -8.24 -18.00
N CYS A 116 1.34 -8.21 -17.41
CA CYS A 116 2.53 -7.68 -18.04
C CYS A 116 3.66 -8.71 -18.00
N THR A 117 4.51 -8.66 -19.02
CA THR A 117 5.77 -9.38 -19.08
C THR A 117 6.88 -8.34 -19.10
N ILE A 118 7.81 -8.45 -18.16
CA ILE A 118 8.91 -7.50 -18.03
C ILE A 118 10.26 -8.22 -18.05
N ALA A 119 11.27 -7.60 -18.64
CA ALA A 119 12.65 -8.06 -18.58
C ALA A 119 13.47 -7.08 -17.75
N ILE A 120 14.26 -7.60 -16.81
CA ILE A 120 15.03 -6.82 -15.84
C ILE A 120 16.48 -7.29 -15.88
N SER A 121 17.42 -6.37 -15.68
CA SER A 121 18.80 -6.72 -15.33
C SER A 121 18.88 -7.08 -13.84
N PRO A 122 19.23 -8.32 -13.46
CA PRO A 122 19.23 -8.74 -12.06
C PRO A 122 20.31 -8.05 -11.21
N GLU A 123 21.34 -7.47 -11.82
CA GLU A 123 22.46 -6.84 -11.11
C GLU A 123 22.18 -5.36 -10.78
N SER A 124 21.43 -4.66 -11.64
CA SER A 124 21.10 -3.24 -11.46
C SER A 124 19.64 -2.98 -11.11
N GLY A 125 18.75 -3.96 -11.29
CA GLY A 125 17.30 -3.76 -11.19
C GLY A 125 16.74 -2.87 -12.31
N LYS A 126 17.49 -2.66 -13.39
CA LYS A 126 17.08 -1.82 -14.52
C LYS A 126 16.06 -2.56 -15.38
N LEU A 127 14.98 -1.85 -15.75
CA LEU A 127 13.97 -2.32 -16.70
C LEU A 127 14.54 -2.27 -18.11
N LEU A 128 14.48 -3.39 -18.82
CA LEU A 128 14.98 -3.51 -20.20
C LEU A 128 13.84 -3.65 -21.20
N TYR A 129 12.74 -4.27 -20.78
CA TYR A 129 11.59 -4.49 -21.63
C TYR A 129 10.31 -4.48 -20.80
N HIS A 130 9.26 -3.87 -21.35
CA HIS A 130 7.94 -3.82 -20.74
C HIS A 130 6.88 -4.01 -21.81
N GLN A 131 6.07 -5.07 -21.67
CA GLN A 131 4.96 -5.35 -22.58
C GLN A 131 3.73 -5.82 -21.83
N ARG A 132 2.59 -5.19 -22.13
CA ARG A 132 1.28 -5.60 -21.64
C ARG A 132 0.71 -6.72 -22.52
N MET A 133 0.13 -7.72 -21.87
CA MET A 133 -0.38 -8.97 -22.45
C MET A 133 -1.90 -8.98 -22.66
N ALA A 134 -2.60 -7.87 -22.40
CA ALA A 134 -4.05 -7.75 -22.55
C ALA A 134 -4.55 -8.19 -23.95
N SER A 135 -3.81 -7.80 -24.99
CA SER A 135 -4.20 -8.02 -26.39
C SER A 135 -3.26 -8.97 -27.15
N VAL A 136 -2.10 -9.32 -26.58
CA VAL A 136 -1.02 -9.98 -27.30
C VAL A 136 -0.70 -11.33 -26.66
N LYS A 137 -0.72 -12.40 -27.46
CA LYS A 137 -0.42 -13.78 -27.01
C LYS A 137 1.05 -14.19 -27.14
N LYS A 138 1.87 -13.34 -27.76
CA LYS A 138 3.29 -13.57 -28.03
C LYS A 138 4.09 -12.36 -27.56
N CYS A 139 5.27 -12.59 -27.00
CA CYS A 139 6.21 -11.52 -26.65
C CYS A 139 7.43 -11.65 -27.56
N ASP A 140 7.70 -10.60 -28.34
CA ASP A 140 8.91 -10.51 -29.16
C ASP A 140 9.90 -9.61 -28.44
N PHE A 141 11.03 -10.19 -28.03
CA PHE A 141 12.08 -9.48 -27.31
C PHE A 141 13.14 -8.96 -28.30
N PRO A 142 13.49 -7.67 -28.27
CA PRO A 142 14.58 -7.13 -29.09
C PRO A 142 15.91 -7.82 -28.77
N LEU A 143 16.73 -8.09 -29.78
CA LEU A 143 18.05 -8.72 -29.59
C LEU A 143 19.04 -7.83 -28.83
N GLU A 144 18.85 -6.51 -28.90
CA GLU A 144 19.70 -5.48 -28.26
C GLU A 144 19.82 -5.70 -26.76
N ILE A 145 18.71 -6.08 -26.08
CA ILE A 145 18.70 -6.30 -24.63
C ILE A 145 19.64 -7.44 -24.21
N PHE A 146 19.84 -8.44 -25.08
CA PHE A 146 20.71 -9.58 -24.82
C PHE A 146 22.16 -9.33 -25.23
N GLN A 147 22.42 -8.34 -26.09
CA GLN A 147 23.76 -7.96 -26.50
C GLN A 147 24.40 -6.99 -25.51
N GLN A 148 23.61 -6.06 -24.97
CA GLN A 148 24.09 -5.02 -24.05
C GLN A 148 24.25 -5.53 -22.60
N HIS A 149 23.52 -6.57 -22.21
CA HIS A 149 23.54 -7.09 -20.84
C HIS A 149 23.97 -8.55 -20.75
N ALA A 150 24.92 -8.84 -19.85
CA ALA A 150 25.43 -10.19 -19.62
C ALA A 150 24.38 -11.14 -19.00
N LYS A 151 23.40 -10.60 -18.27
CA LYS A 151 22.30 -11.35 -17.65
C LYS A 151 21.00 -10.59 -17.78
N VAL A 152 19.94 -11.30 -18.15
CA VAL A 152 18.57 -10.77 -18.26
C VAL A 152 17.62 -11.75 -17.58
N SER A 153 16.80 -11.27 -16.64
CA SER A 153 15.73 -12.04 -16.02
C SER A 153 14.38 -11.62 -16.59
N ILE A 154 13.65 -12.59 -17.14
CA ILE A 154 12.31 -12.36 -17.70
C ILE A 154 11.29 -12.78 -16.64
N HIS A 155 10.42 -11.85 -16.28
CA HIS A 155 9.39 -12.02 -15.27
C HIS A 155 8.00 -11.92 -15.88
N HIS A 156 7.20 -12.95 -15.63
CA HIS A 156 5.76 -12.97 -15.91
C HIS A 156 4.95 -13.26 -14.63
N ASP A 157 5.64 -13.38 -13.50
CA ASP A 157 5.13 -13.65 -12.15
C ASP A 157 4.94 -12.36 -11.33
N LEU A 158 4.87 -11.21 -12.00
CA LEU A 158 4.76 -9.91 -11.36
C LEU A 158 3.38 -9.30 -11.61
N LEU A 159 2.84 -8.68 -10.56
CA LEU A 159 1.61 -7.90 -10.56
C LEU A 159 2.00 -6.42 -10.56
N ASN A 160 1.45 -5.66 -11.50
CA ASN A 160 1.57 -4.20 -11.52
C ASN A 160 0.82 -3.63 -10.31
N THR A 161 1.52 -2.91 -9.44
CA THR A 161 0.87 -2.25 -8.28
C THR A 161 0.37 -0.86 -8.61
N HIS A 162 0.70 -0.35 -9.81
CA HIS A 162 0.38 1.02 -10.24
C HIS A 162 0.94 2.10 -9.30
N ILE A 163 2.07 1.78 -8.65
CA ILE A 163 2.86 2.69 -7.84
C ILE A 163 4.21 2.88 -8.53
N ALA A 164 4.57 4.14 -8.78
CA ALA A 164 5.86 4.51 -9.31
C ALA A 164 6.47 5.62 -8.47
N ILE A 165 7.76 5.52 -8.16
CA ILE A 165 8.53 6.61 -7.56
C ILE A 165 9.25 7.33 -8.69
N CYS A 166 9.03 8.63 -8.80
CA CYS A 166 9.49 9.44 -9.92
C CYS A 166 10.46 10.52 -9.45
N SER A 167 11.46 10.77 -10.29
CA SER A 167 12.37 11.91 -10.23
C SER A 167 11.68 13.18 -10.75
N PRO A 168 12.06 14.38 -10.29
CA PRO A 168 11.53 15.64 -10.82
C PRO A 168 11.83 15.87 -12.31
N HIS A 169 12.64 15.02 -12.95
CA HIS A 169 12.89 15.05 -14.40
C HIS A 169 11.78 14.41 -15.24
N VAL A 170 10.85 13.66 -14.63
CA VAL A 170 9.74 13.02 -15.35
C VAL A 170 8.75 14.04 -15.96
N PRO A 171 8.25 15.06 -15.22
CA PRO A 171 7.26 15.98 -15.77
C PRO A 171 7.74 16.78 -17.00
N PRO A 172 8.98 17.32 -17.05
CA PRO A 172 9.49 17.97 -18.26
C PRO A 172 9.47 17.07 -19.50
N ILE A 173 9.81 15.77 -19.35
CA ILE A 173 9.81 14.82 -20.47
C ILE A 173 8.38 14.55 -20.97
N PHE A 174 7.40 14.53 -20.06
CA PHE A 174 5.98 14.47 -20.41
C PHE A 174 5.50 15.75 -21.11
N SER A 175 6.02 16.92 -20.72
CA SER A 175 5.72 18.21 -21.36
C SER A 175 6.32 18.32 -22.77
N ASP A 176 7.54 17.80 -22.97
CA ASP A 176 8.22 17.83 -24.27
C ASP A 176 7.59 16.87 -25.28
N ASN A 177 7.07 15.74 -24.81
CA ASN A 177 6.50 14.68 -25.66
C ASN A 177 4.99 14.58 -25.51
N PHE A 178 4.26 15.18 -26.47
CA PHE A 178 2.79 15.25 -26.45
C PHE A 178 2.08 13.89 -26.58
N ASP A 179 2.76 12.89 -27.15
CA ASP A 179 2.20 11.55 -27.43
C ASP A 179 2.07 10.67 -26.18
N TYR A 180 2.74 11.02 -25.07
CA TYR A 180 2.63 10.25 -23.83
C TYR A 180 1.32 10.57 -23.09
N GLN A 181 0.34 9.68 -23.25
CA GLN A 181 -0.97 9.78 -22.60
C GLN A 181 -1.00 9.00 -21.28
N THR A 182 -0.48 7.78 -21.28
CA THR A 182 -0.44 6.89 -20.12
C THR A 182 0.99 6.67 -19.62
N ARG A 183 1.13 6.25 -18.35
CA ARG A 183 2.42 5.77 -17.83
C ARG A 183 3.02 4.63 -18.66
N GLU A 184 2.20 3.76 -19.26
CA GLU A 184 2.68 2.65 -20.10
C GLU A 184 3.34 3.16 -21.39
N ASP A 185 2.73 4.15 -22.05
CA ASP A 185 3.28 4.78 -23.26
C ASP A 185 4.62 5.46 -22.95
N PHE A 186 4.70 6.13 -21.80
CA PHE A 186 5.92 6.74 -21.33
C PHE A 186 7.02 5.71 -21.10
N VAL A 187 6.74 4.64 -20.35
CA VAL A 187 7.72 3.58 -20.08
C VAL A 187 8.22 2.97 -21.39
N LYS A 188 7.32 2.70 -22.34
CA LYS A 188 7.68 2.17 -23.65
C LYS A 188 8.55 3.15 -24.45
N GLY A 189 8.18 4.42 -24.49
CA GLY A 189 8.93 5.46 -25.21
C GLY A 189 10.34 5.69 -24.64
N ILE A 190 10.51 5.64 -23.32
CA ILE A 190 11.83 5.75 -22.70
C ILE A 190 12.71 4.54 -23.02
N LEU A 191 12.15 3.33 -23.05
CA LEU A 191 12.89 2.11 -23.39
C LEU A 191 13.31 2.09 -24.88
N GLU A 192 12.48 2.61 -25.79
CA GLU A 192 12.80 2.68 -27.23
C GLU A 192 13.84 3.77 -27.55
N HIS A 193 13.97 4.81 -26.71
CA HIS A 193 14.87 5.95 -26.93
C HIS A 193 16.01 6.04 -25.90
N GLU A 194 16.37 4.92 -25.27
CA GLU A 194 17.37 4.87 -24.20
C GLU A 194 18.73 5.43 -24.65
N GLU A 195 19.18 5.08 -25.86
CA GLU A 195 20.49 5.49 -26.40
C GLU A 195 20.60 7.00 -26.66
N VAL A 196 19.47 7.69 -26.88
CA VAL A 196 19.45 9.12 -27.23
C VAL A 196 19.34 10.00 -25.98
N MET A 197 18.51 9.61 -25.01
CA MET A 197 18.27 10.42 -23.82
C MET A 197 19.12 10.02 -22.61
N GLY A 198 19.70 8.81 -22.58
CA GLY A 198 20.44 8.29 -21.42
C GLY A 198 19.57 8.08 -20.18
N ASN A 199 18.25 7.99 -20.37
CA ASN A 199 17.27 7.88 -19.30
C ASN A 199 17.03 6.41 -18.96
N SER A 200 17.03 6.07 -17.67
CA SER A 200 16.87 4.70 -17.19
C SER A 200 15.67 4.56 -16.27
N ILE A 201 14.96 3.43 -16.41
CA ILE A 201 13.85 3.04 -15.53
C ILE A 201 14.30 1.84 -14.70
N TYR A 202 13.98 1.86 -13.41
CA TYR A 202 14.31 0.79 -12.48
C TYR A 202 13.05 0.09 -11.97
N VAL A 203 13.20 -1.14 -11.50
CA VAL A 203 12.13 -1.96 -10.95
C VAL A 203 12.48 -2.34 -9.52
N HIS A 204 11.56 -2.06 -8.61
CA HIS A 204 11.58 -2.63 -7.27
C HIS A 204 10.56 -3.75 -7.20
N ILE A 205 11.02 -4.97 -6.94
CA ILE A 205 10.16 -6.12 -6.73
C ILE A 205 9.91 -6.24 -5.23
N GLY A 206 8.73 -5.83 -4.79
CA GLY A 206 8.28 -6.01 -3.42
C GLY A 206 7.98 -7.48 -3.13
N ASP A 207 8.54 -7.98 -2.02
CA ASP A 207 8.24 -9.32 -1.53
C ASP A 207 6.84 -9.41 -0.92
N GLU A 208 6.31 -10.63 -0.99
CA GLU A 208 4.93 -10.98 -0.68
C GLU A 208 4.50 -10.59 0.75
N GLU A 209 3.48 -9.74 0.84
CA GLU A 209 2.33 -10.11 1.66
C GLU A 209 1.27 -10.72 0.74
N SER A 210 1.45 -12.01 0.45
CA SER A 210 0.44 -12.80 -0.24
C SER A 210 -0.69 -13.07 0.74
N TYR A 211 -1.80 -12.33 0.61
CA TYR A 211 -3.02 -12.66 1.34
C TYR A 211 -3.73 -13.81 0.61
N LEU A 212 -3.80 -14.96 1.27
CA LEU A 212 -4.64 -16.08 0.88
C LEU A 212 -6.10 -15.73 1.16
N TYR A 213 -6.91 -15.73 0.11
CA TYR A 213 -8.36 -15.64 0.22
C TYR A 213 -8.95 -17.02 0.53
N ASN A 214 -9.78 -17.08 1.57
CA ASN A 214 -10.53 -18.26 1.95
C ASN A 214 -12.04 -17.99 1.93
N ARG A 215 -12.85 -19.07 1.89
CA ARG A 215 -14.32 -18.96 1.90
C ARG A 215 -14.79 -18.11 3.09
N HIS A 216 -15.91 -17.42 2.91
CA HIS A 216 -16.47 -16.45 3.86
C HIS A 216 -15.68 -15.13 4.00
N ASN A 217 -15.00 -14.68 2.95
CA ASN A 217 -14.25 -13.40 2.94
C ASN A 217 -13.19 -13.34 4.03
N VAL A 218 -12.42 -14.42 4.17
CA VAL A 218 -11.34 -14.50 5.14
C VAL A 218 -10.02 -14.32 4.41
N TYR A 219 -9.28 -13.26 4.77
CA TYR A 219 -7.98 -12.92 4.21
C TYR A 219 -6.91 -13.23 5.25
N ARG A 220 -6.01 -14.16 4.92
CA ARG A 220 -4.90 -14.58 5.79
C ARG A 220 -3.58 -14.33 5.09
N PRO A 221 -2.52 -13.90 5.77
CA PRO A 221 -1.22 -13.80 5.15
C PRO A 221 -0.65 -15.21 4.95
N ALA A 222 0.04 -15.46 3.85
CA ALA A 222 0.61 -16.76 3.52
C ALA A 222 1.77 -17.14 4.45
N SER A 223 2.44 -16.14 5.03
CA SER A 223 3.56 -16.29 5.95
C SER A 223 3.35 -15.44 7.22
N GLY A 224 3.93 -15.88 8.33
CA GLY A 224 3.97 -15.11 9.58
C GLY A 224 2.71 -15.15 10.44
N LEU A 225 1.62 -15.81 10.03
CA LEU A 225 0.45 -16.02 10.89
C LEU A 225 0.67 -17.22 11.82
N ARG A 226 0.60 -16.99 13.12
CA ARG A 226 0.56 -18.07 14.12
C ARG A 226 -0.84 -18.20 14.67
N LEU A 227 -1.55 -19.19 14.14
CA LEU A 227 -2.92 -19.51 14.55
C LEU A 227 -2.93 -20.74 15.46
N SER A 228 -3.56 -20.64 16.63
CA SER A 228 -3.91 -21.82 17.41
C SER A 228 -4.91 -22.75 16.68
N ARG A 229 -4.79 -24.06 16.93
CA ARG A 229 -5.71 -25.10 16.41
C ARG A 229 -7.16 -24.95 16.88
N THR A 230 -7.37 -24.33 18.05
CA THR A 230 -8.71 -24.17 18.65
C THR A 230 -9.36 -22.83 18.29
N CYS A 231 -8.63 -21.94 17.62
CA CYS A 231 -9.15 -20.64 17.19
C CYS A 231 -10.21 -20.80 16.10
N THR A 232 -11.32 -20.09 16.26
CA THR A 232 -12.42 -20.07 15.30
C THR A 232 -12.45 -18.73 14.57
N ILE A 233 -12.08 -18.73 13.30
CA ILE A 233 -12.24 -17.57 12.41
C ILE A 233 -13.54 -17.73 11.62
N LYS A 234 -14.46 -16.77 11.78
CA LYS A 234 -15.73 -16.71 11.04
C LYS A 234 -15.58 -15.89 9.75
N GLN A 235 -16.64 -15.23 9.32
CA GLN A 235 -16.72 -14.47 8.08
C GLN A 235 -16.19 -13.03 8.19
N ASN A 236 -15.81 -12.47 7.04
CA ASN A 236 -15.36 -11.10 6.85
C ASN A 236 -14.21 -10.72 7.79
N VAL A 237 -13.15 -11.53 7.77
CA VAL A 237 -11.99 -11.32 8.64
C VAL A 237 -10.77 -11.05 7.78
N VAL A 238 -10.02 -10.01 8.11
CA VAL A 238 -8.71 -9.72 7.53
C VAL A 238 -7.67 -9.81 8.65
N ILE A 239 -6.57 -10.53 8.41
CA ILE A 239 -5.51 -10.71 9.40
C ILE A 239 -4.18 -10.29 8.80
N GLY A 240 -3.51 -9.31 9.42
CA GLY A 240 -2.18 -8.87 9.02
C GLY A 240 -1.08 -9.89 9.32
N CYS A 241 0.03 -9.78 8.58
CA CYS A 241 1.22 -10.61 8.78
C CYS A 241 1.81 -10.44 10.18
N GLY A 242 2.53 -11.47 10.65
CA GLY A 242 3.18 -11.45 11.98
C GLY A 242 2.21 -11.49 13.16
N THR A 243 0.91 -11.66 12.93
CA THR A 243 -0.08 -11.73 13.99
C THR A 243 -0.09 -13.11 14.66
N GLU A 244 -0.18 -13.11 15.99
CA GLU A 244 -0.36 -14.31 16.80
C GLU A 244 -1.78 -14.34 17.40
N ILE A 245 -2.46 -15.49 17.29
CA ILE A 245 -3.80 -15.69 17.85
C ILE A 245 -3.83 -16.93 18.73
N GLY A 246 -4.13 -16.71 20.02
CA GLY A 246 -4.20 -17.72 21.07
C GLY A 246 -5.39 -18.69 20.99
N ASP A 247 -5.42 -19.62 21.94
CA ASP A 247 -6.40 -20.71 22.01
C ASP A 247 -7.82 -20.22 22.32
N GLY A 248 -8.84 -20.86 21.74
CA GLY A 248 -10.25 -20.59 22.05
C GLY A 248 -10.76 -19.21 21.60
N THR A 249 -9.96 -18.46 20.85
CA THR A 249 -10.32 -17.12 20.38
C THR A 249 -11.30 -17.18 19.21
N LEU A 250 -12.29 -16.28 19.23
CA LEU A 250 -13.32 -16.15 18.21
C LEU A 250 -13.19 -14.80 17.50
N VAL A 251 -12.99 -14.82 16.18
CA VAL A 251 -12.88 -13.60 15.35
C VAL A 251 -13.99 -13.58 14.30
N LYS A 252 -14.74 -12.47 14.24
CA LYS A 252 -15.85 -12.27 13.29
C LYS A 252 -15.94 -10.80 12.84
N ASP A 253 -16.18 -10.57 11.54
CA ASP A 253 -16.39 -9.23 10.96
C ASP A 253 -15.35 -8.21 11.44
N SER A 254 -14.07 -8.63 11.51
CA SER A 254 -13.00 -7.85 12.15
C SER A 254 -11.79 -7.73 11.24
N VAL A 255 -11.15 -6.57 11.28
CA VAL A 255 -9.90 -6.29 10.56
C VAL A 255 -8.78 -6.21 11.58
N ILE A 256 -7.75 -7.02 11.42
CA ILE A 256 -6.60 -7.09 12.31
C ILE A 256 -5.35 -6.66 11.54
N GLY A 257 -4.64 -5.66 12.07
CA GLY A 257 -3.39 -5.14 11.54
C GLY A 257 -2.21 -6.10 11.68
N ARG A 258 -1.01 -5.61 11.36
CA ARG A 258 0.25 -6.36 11.39
C ARG A 258 0.83 -6.47 12.79
N ASN A 259 1.59 -7.54 13.03
CA ASN A 259 2.32 -7.78 14.27
C ASN A 259 1.44 -7.66 15.53
N CYS A 260 0.17 -8.04 15.43
CA CYS A 260 -0.74 -8.04 16.57
C CYS A 260 -0.53 -9.30 17.42
N SER A 261 -0.67 -9.17 18.74
CA SER A 261 -0.64 -10.31 19.66
C SER A 261 -2.00 -10.44 20.33
N ILE A 262 -2.72 -11.51 20.01
CA ILE A 262 -4.04 -11.81 20.58
C ILE A 262 -3.93 -13.03 21.48
N GLY A 263 -4.29 -12.88 22.75
CA GLY A 263 -4.28 -13.93 23.76
C GLY A 263 -5.35 -15.01 23.55
N SER A 264 -5.55 -15.80 24.60
CA SER A 264 -6.48 -16.93 24.64
C SER A 264 -7.87 -16.51 25.15
N ASN A 265 -8.91 -17.21 24.70
CA ASN A 265 -10.32 -16.99 25.03
C ASN A 265 -10.79 -15.54 24.74
N VAL A 266 -10.25 -14.92 23.69
CA VAL A 266 -10.63 -13.56 23.29
C VAL A 266 -11.82 -13.62 22.33
N ARG A 267 -12.75 -12.66 22.43
CA ARG A 267 -13.85 -12.53 21.47
C ARG A 267 -13.76 -11.18 20.75
N LEU A 268 -13.54 -11.23 19.44
CA LEU A 268 -13.48 -10.08 18.55
C LEU A 268 -14.69 -10.10 17.62
N THR A 269 -15.55 -9.07 17.71
CA THR A 269 -16.71 -8.91 16.82
C THR A 269 -16.79 -7.47 16.33
N GLY A 270 -16.70 -7.25 15.01
CA GLY A 270 -16.79 -5.89 14.46
C GLY A 270 -15.59 -5.00 14.79
N VAL A 271 -14.43 -5.57 15.14
CA VAL A 271 -13.28 -4.83 15.67
C VAL A 271 -12.34 -4.41 14.54
N TYR A 272 -11.86 -3.18 14.60
CA TYR A 272 -10.79 -2.68 13.75
C TYR A 272 -9.54 -2.49 14.60
N MET A 273 -8.55 -3.35 14.40
CA MET A 273 -7.26 -3.29 15.09
C MET A 273 -6.19 -2.81 14.10
N TRP A 274 -5.44 -1.79 14.47
CA TRP A 274 -4.25 -1.33 13.75
C TRP A 274 -3.03 -2.17 14.09
N ASP A 275 -1.87 -1.74 13.60
CA ASP A 275 -0.61 -2.46 13.74
C ASP A 275 -0.07 -2.41 15.18
N ASN A 276 0.64 -3.48 15.57
CA ASN A 276 1.32 -3.62 16.87
C ASN A 276 0.38 -3.55 18.09
N VAL A 277 -0.88 -4.00 17.94
CA VAL A 277 -1.84 -4.05 19.04
C VAL A 277 -1.69 -5.35 19.83
N THR A 278 -1.70 -5.25 21.16
CA THR A 278 -1.64 -6.40 22.07
C THR A 278 -2.96 -6.52 22.84
N VAL A 279 -3.64 -7.65 22.68
CA VAL A 279 -4.86 -8.01 23.41
C VAL A 279 -4.57 -9.21 24.28
N SER A 280 -4.68 -9.06 25.59
CA SER A 280 -4.42 -10.14 26.55
C SER A 280 -5.59 -11.12 26.67
N ASP A 281 -5.43 -12.17 27.49
CA ASP A 281 -6.41 -13.23 27.66
C ASP A 281 -7.76 -12.77 28.22
N ASN A 282 -8.82 -13.51 27.90
CA ASN A 282 -10.19 -13.33 28.40
C ASN A 282 -10.78 -11.93 28.11
N CYS A 283 -10.38 -11.28 27.02
CA CYS A 283 -10.90 -9.99 26.62
C CYS A 283 -12.11 -10.13 25.68
N VAL A 284 -13.06 -9.22 25.80
CA VAL A 284 -14.24 -9.15 24.93
C VAL A 284 -14.29 -7.78 24.27
N LEU A 285 -14.15 -7.76 22.95
CA LEU A 285 -14.10 -6.55 22.14
C LEU A 285 -15.24 -6.58 21.12
N ASN A 286 -16.10 -5.57 21.18
CA ASN A 286 -17.25 -5.44 20.29
C ASN A 286 -17.30 -4.05 19.63
N MET A 287 -17.39 -4.01 18.29
CA MET A 287 -17.53 -2.78 17.48
C MET A 287 -16.64 -1.62 17.96
N CYS A 288 -15.34 -1.87 18.11
CA CYS A 288 -14.39 -0.90 18.61
C CYS A 288 -13.22 -0.70 17.65
N LEU A 289 -12.58 0.46 17.75
CA LEU A 289 -11.41 0.85 16.97
C LEU A 289 -10.20 0.95 17.88
N LEU A 290 -9.17 0.18 17.59
CA LEU A 290 -7.89 0.17 18.30
C LEU A 290 -6.81 0.72 17.36
N MET A 291 -6.21 1.85 17.73
CA MET A 291 -5.10 2.43 16.99
C MET A 291 -3.75 1.72 17.29
N GLU A 292 -2.68 2.24 16.71
CA GLU A 292 -1.32 1.72 16.84
C GLU A 292 -0.83 1.61 18.29
N HIS A 293 -0.10 0.53 18.59
CA HIS A 293 0.57 0.28 19.87
C HIS A 293 -0.36 0.28 21.10
N VAL A 294 -1.64 -0.05 20.92
CA VAL A 294 -2.59 -0.20 22.03
C VAL A 294 -2.34 -1.51 22.78
N VAL A 295 -2.39 -1.45 24.11
CA VAL A 295 -2.23 -2.63 24.99
C VAL A 295 -3.46 -2.81 25.87
N ILE A 296 -4.17 -3.91 25.67
CA ILE A 296 -5.33 -4.30 26.47
C ILE A 296 -4.90 -5.41 27.42
N LYS A 297 -5.00 -5.15 28.72
CA LYS A 297 -4.67 -6.10 29.79
C LYS A 297 -5.78 -7.16 29.98
N PRO A 298 -5.52 -8.25 30.73
CA PRO A 298 -6.47 -9.37 30.84
C PRO A 298 -7.81 -8.96 31.45
N GLY A 299 -8.89 -9.62 31.00
CA GLY A 299 -10.24 -9.46 31.54
C GLY A 299 -10.91 -8.13 31.20
N VAL A 300 -10.43 -7.41 30.19
CA VAL A 300 -11.03 -6.15 29.75
C VAL A 300 -12.22 -6.41 28.83
N THR A 301 -13.31 -5.69 29.07
CA THR A 301 -14.48 -5.68 28.19
C THR A 301 -14.63 -4.30 27.56
N VAL A 302 -14.56 -4.25 26.24
CA VAL A 302 -14.76 -3.03 25.45
C VAL A 302 -16.10 -3.13 24.72
N ARG A 303 -16.98 -2.19 25.03
CA ARG A 303 -18.30 -2.08 24.42
C ARG A 303 -18.26 -1.33 23.09
N GLU A 304 -19.39 -1.32 22.41
CA GLU A 304 -19.56 -0.71 21.09
C GLU A 304 -19.25 0.79 21.07
N GLY A 305 -18.69 1.23 19.94
CA GLY A 305 -18.36 2.63 19.67
C GLY A 305 -17.14 3.16 20.43
N CYS A 306 -16.39 2.30 21.14
CA CYS A 306 -15.16 2.73 21.80
C CYS A 306 -14.03 2.95 20.79
N ILE A 307 -13.27 4.02 21.01
CA ILE A 307 -12.10 4.37 20.21
C ILE A 307 -10.90 4.48 21.16
N LEU A 308 -9.89 3.64 20.95
CA LEU A 308 -8.64 3.66 21.70
C LEU A 308 -7.55 4.30 20.84
N GLY A 309 -7.07 5.45 21.31
CA GLY A 309 -5.97 6.23 20.75
C GLY A 309 -4.65 5.50 20.73
N SER A 310 -3.72 6.00 19.91
CA SER A 310 -2.39 5.42 19.79
C SER A 310 -1.67 5.39 21.15
N ARG A 311 -0.99 4.28 21.44
CA ARG A 311 -0.22 4.03 22.68
C ARG A 311 -1.04 4.06 23.98
N VAL A 312 -2.35 3.83 23.92
CA VAL A 312 -3.20 3.70 25.12
C VAL A 312 -3.03 2.33 25.75
N VAL A 313 -2.88 2.32 27.08
CA VAL A 313 -2.86 1.08 27.89
C VAL A 313 -4.12 1.02 28.73
N VAL A 314 -4.92 -0.03 28.55
CA VAL A 314 -6.11 -0.28 29.37
C VAL A 314 -5.73 -1.22 30.50
N GLY A 315 -6.01 -0.81 31.74
CA GLY A 315 -5.75 -1.61 32.94
C GLY A 315 -6.55 -2.93 32.99
N PRO A 316 -6.12 -3.91 33.81
CA PRO A 316 -6.77 -5.20 33.92
C PRO A 316 -8.18 -5.09 34.52
N SER A 317 -9.08 -5.99 34.11
CA SER A 317 -10.46 -6.08 34.64
C SER A 317 -11.32 -4.82 34.50
N VAL A 318 -10.96 -3.91 33.59
CA VAL A 318 -11.74 -2.69 33.31
C VAL A 318 -12.84 -3.00 32.29
N THR A 319 -14.04 -2.48 32.56
CA THR A 319 -15.13 -2.46 31.57
C THR A 319 -15.30 -1.05 31.03
N LEU A 320 -15.02 -0.85 29.75
CA LEU A 320 -15.25 0.44 29.08
C LEU A 320 -16.71 0.58 28.71
N LYS A 321 -17.28 1.75 29.00
CA LYS A 321 -18.65 2.11 28.62
C LYS A 321 -18.72 2.38 27.11
N GLU A 322 -19.92 2.28 26.55
CA GLU A 322 -20.18 2.56 25.14
C GLU A 322 -19.74 3.98 24.76
N ARG A 323 -19.23 4.14 23.53
CA ARG A 323 -18.76 5.44 22.99
C ARG A 323 -17.67 6.13 23.81
N THR A 324 -16.84 5.37 24.53
CA THR A 324 -15.70 5.93 25.25
C THR A 324 -14.55 6.19 24.28
N LEU A 325 -14.04 7.42 24.27
CA LEU A 325 -12.79 7.79 23.61
C LEU A 325 -11.66 7.82 24.66
N LEU A 326 -10.61 7.04 24.44
CA LEU A 326 -9.39 7.13 25.24
C LEU A 326 -8.26 7.64 24.36
N GLN A 327 -7.58 8.70 24.77
CA GLN A 327 -6.44 9.27 24.06
C GLN A 327 -5.26 9.41 25.03
N SER A 328 -4.05 9.26 24.50
CA SER A 328 -2.80 9.42 25.24
C SER A 328 -2.41 10.90 25.41
N SER A 329 -2.82 11.77 24.48
CA SER A 329 -2.71 13.22 24.59
C SER A 329 -3.97 13.82 25.22
N PRO A 330 -3.86 14.73 26.20
CA PRO A 330 -5.01 15.53 26.63
C PRO A 330 -5.50 16.37 25.44
N MET A 331 -6.81 16.56 25.34
CA MET A 331 -7.38 17.52 24.40
C MET A 331 -6.82 18.91 24.76
N GLN A 332 -6.11 19.55 23.84
CA GLN A 332 -5.86 20.98 23.91
C GLN A 332 -7.16 21.66 23.52
N ASP A 333 -7.87 22.20 24.51
CA ASP A 333 -8.96 23.15 24.26
C ASP A 333 -8.31 24.46 23.80
N GLU A 334 -8.30 24.75 22.50
CA GLU A 334 -8.11 26.09 21.94
C GLU A 334 -9.37 26.55 21.20
#